data_AF-A0A1X2L163-F1
#
_entry.id   AF-A0A1X2L163-F1
#
_cell.length_a   1.000
_cell.length_b   1.000
_cell.length_c   1.000
_cell.angle_alpha   90.00
_cell.angle_beta   90.00
_cell.angle_gamma   90.00
#
_symmetry.space_group_name_H-M   'P 1'
#
loop_
_entity.id
_entity.type
_entity.pdbx_description
1 polymer ?
#
loop_
_entity_poly.entity_id
_entity_poly.type
_entity_poly.pdbx_seq_one_letter_code
_entity_poly.pdbx_strand_id
1 'polypeptide(L)'
;MLRADPVGPRITYYDDATGERIELSGVTLANWAAKTGNLLRDELGAGPSSRVAILLPAHWQTAAVLFGVWWIGAEAVLAGPADLALCTAQRLDEADVAVSAAVSGGEVAVLSLDPFGRPAPNLPIGVTDYATAVRVHGDQIVPEPSPGPALAGRSVDEVLADCQSSAAARGLTSSDRVLSGASWSEPAELVDGLLAIMAVGGSLVQVANADPAGQERRIETEKVTRVL
;
A
#
# COMPACT_ATOMS: atom_id res chain seq x y z
N MET A 1 6.28 2.83 -12.29
CA MET A 1 6.36 4.01 -11.38
C MET A 1 7.51 4.96 -11.72
N LEU A 2 8.78 4.60 -11.51
CA LEU A 2 9.92 5.53 -11.68
C LEU A 2 10.27 5.90 -13.13
N ARG A 3 9.83 5.11 -14.12
CA ARG A 3 10.09 5.36 -15.55
C ARG A 3 9.19 6.42 -16.20
N ALA A 4 8.05 6.77 -15.58
CA ALA A 4 7.08 7.70 -16.16
C ALA A 4 7.43 9.15 -15.80
N ASP A 5 7.25 9.49 -14.51
CA ASP A 5 7.70 10.75 -13.92
C ASP A 5 8.10 10.45 -12.46
N PRO A 6 9.41 10.43 -12.16
CA PRO A 6 9.90 10.12 -10.82
C PRO A 6 9.66 11.25 -9.82
N VAL A 7 9.59 12.52 -10.27
CA VAL A 7 9.49 13.68 -9.39
C VAL A 7 8.07 14.21 -9.25
N GLY A 8 7.21 13.95 -10.24
CA GLY A 8 5.80 14.33 -10.20
C GLY A 8 4.97 13.59 -9.14
N PRO A 9 3.79 14.14 -8.78
CA PRO A 9 2.90 13.55 -7.79
C PRO A 9 2.43 12.16 -8.25
N ARG A 10 2.67 11.16 -7.41
CA ARG A 10 2.25 9.78 -7.68
C ARG A 10 0.99 9.42 -6.91
N ILE A 11 0.97 9.76 -5.62
CA ILE A 11 -0.20 9.61 -4.75
C ILE A 11 -0.37 10.91 -3.97
N THR A 12 -1.57 11.48 -4.03
CA THR A 12 -2.04 12.51 -3.11
C THR A 12 -3.14 11.88 -2.27
N TYR A 13 -3.00 11.90 -0.96
CA TYR A 13 -3.99 11.39 -0.02
C TYR A 13 -4.68 12.55 0.69
N TYR A 14 -5.99 12.42 0.85
CA TYR A 14 -6.85 13.28 1.62
C TYR A 14 -7.63 12.47 2.65
N ASP A 15 -7.88 13.07 3.81
CA ASP A 15 -8.95 12.66 4.72
C ASP A 15 -9.80 13.88 5.08
N ASP A 16 -11.02 13.94 4.56
CA ASP A 16 -11.91 15.09 4.77
C ASP A 16 -12.45 15.18 6.20
N ALA A 17 -12.43 14.08 6.97
CA ALA A 17 -12.85 14.11 8.37
C ALA A 17 -11.80 14.81 9.26
N THR A 18 -10.52 14.71 8.91
CA THR A 18 -9.40 15.28 9.68
C THR A 18 -8.81 16.54 9.04
N GLY A 19 -9.10 16.77 7.75
CA GLY A 19 -8.47 17.81 6.93
C GLY A 19 -7.05 17.46 6.48
N GLU A 20 -6.63 16.20 6.62
CA GLU A 20 -5.31 15.76 6.21
C GLU A 20 -5.15 15.88 4.69
N ARG A 21 -3.97 16.36 4.26
CA ARG A 21 -3.49 16.27 2.89
C ARG A 21 -2.01 15.93 2.89
N ILE A 22 -1.64 14.87 2.18
CA ILE A 22 -0.24 14.54 1.92
C ILE A 22 -0.03 14.13 0.46
N GLU A 23 1.13 14.46 -0.07
CA GLU A 23 1.51 14.16 -1.45
C GLU A 23 2.88 13.49 -1.50
N LEU A 24 2.96 12.40 -2.24
CA LEU A 24 4.19 11.65 -2.47
C LEU A 24 4.51 11.66 -3.96
N SER A 25 5.75 12.00 -4.27
CA SER A 25 6.32 11.76 -5.59
C SER A 25 6.56 10.26 -5.82
N GLY A 26 6.84 9.89 -7.08
CA GLY A 26 7.27 8.53 -7.41
C GLY A 26 8.54 8.11 -6.67
N VAL A 27 9.50 9.01 -6.49
CA VAL A 27 10.73 8.72 -5.71
C VAL A 27 10.40 8.50 -4.23
N THR A 28 9.62 9.38 -3.62
CA THR A 28 9.29 9.24 -2.18
C THR A 28 8.55 7.93 -1.92
N LEU A 29 7.57 7.59 -2.75
CA LEU A 29 6.82 6.34 -2.62
C LEU A 29 7.73 5.11 -2.82
N ALA A 30 8.65 5.13 -3.78
CA ALA A 30 9.62 4.05 -3.98
C ALA A 30 10.59 3.90 -2.78
N ASN A 31 11.06 5.01 -2.21
CA ASN A 31 11.93 4.99 -1.04
C ASN A 31 11.23 4.37 0.16
N TRP A 32 9.96 4.71 0.40
CA TRP A 32 9.17 4.08 1.46
C TRP A 32 8.99 2.59 1.19
N ALA A 33 8.63 2.19 -0.04
CA ALA A 33 8.51 0.78 -0.40
C ALA A 33 9.82 0.00 -0.21
N ALA A 34 10.97 0.58 -0.56
CA ALA A 34 12.27 -0.03 -0.35
C ALA A 34 12.58 -0.22 1.14
N LYS A 35 12.32 0.80 1.97
CA LYS A 35 12.47 0.70 3.43
C LYS A 35 11.55 -0.37 4.01
N THR A 36 10.29 -0.45 3.55
CA THR A 36 9.36 -1.50 3.97
C THR A 36 9.86 -2.88 3.59
N GLY A 37 10.32 -3.08 2.36
CA GLY A 37 10.87 -4.36 1.93
C GLY A 37 12.12 -4.76 2.74
N ASN A 38 13.02 -3.82 3.03
CA ASN A 38 14.19 -4.07 3.87
C ASN A 38 13.79 -4.41 5.32
N LEU A 39 12.80 -3.71 5.91
CA LEU A 39 12.22 -4.07 7.20
C LEU A 39 11.69 -5.51 7.20
N LEU A 40 10.84 -5.83 6.22
CA LEU A 40 10.20 -7.13 6.13
C LEU A 40 11.23 -8.26 5.96
N ARG A 41 12.22 -8.08 5.08
CA ARG A 41 13.23 -9.11 4.80
C ARG A 41 14.30 -9.22 5.88
N ASP A 42 14.86 -8.09 6.29
CA ASP A 42 16.11 -8.07 7.06
C ASP A 42 15.84 -8.12 8.57
N GLU A 43 14.70 -7.62 9.04
CA GLU A 43 14.32 -7.61 10.46
C GLU A 43 13.24 -8.65 10.76
N LEU A 44 12.19 -8.75 9.93
CA LEU A 44 11.06 -9.65 10.18
C LEU A 44 11.19 -11.01 9.46
N GLY A 45 12.28 -11.24 8.72
CA GLY A 45 12.60 -12.52 8.09
C GLY A 45 11.63 -12.99 7.00
N ALA A 46 10.84 -12.09 6.42
CA ALA A 46 9.91 -12.39 5.34
C ALA A 46 10.62 -12.60 4.00
N GLY A 47 10.04 -13.43 3.15
CA GLY A 47 10.58 -13.74 1.83
C GLY A 47 9.54 -14.31 0.87
N PRO A 48 9.96 -14.99 -0.20
CA PRO A 48 9.07 -15.35 -1.30
C PRO A 48 8.00 -16.40 -0.95
N SER A 49 8.20 -17.13 0.15
CA SER A 49 7.24 -18.09 0.69
C SER A 49 6.32 -17.49 1.76
N SER A 50 6.55 -16.24 2.15
CA SER A 50 5.81 -15.58 3.23
C SER A 50 4.49 -14.99 2.73
N ARG A 51 3.48 -15.07 3.58
CA ARG A 51 2.18 -14.40 3.41
C ARG A 51 2.09 -13.25 4.40
N VAL A 52 1.83 -12.05 3.90
CA VAL A 52 1.75 -10.81 4.68
C VAL A 52 0.32 -10.28 4.66
N ALA A 53 -0.36 -10.32 5.80
CA ALA A 53 -1.70 -9.78 5.94
C ALA A 53 -1.66 -8.24 5.92
N ILE A 54 -2.44 -7.63 5.03
CA ILE A 54 -2.56 -6.19 4.87
C ILE A 54 -3.91 -5.75 5.43
N LEU A 55 -3.94 -5.45 6.72
CA LEU A 55 -5.12 -5.03 7.45
C LEU A 55 -5.16 -3.50 7.58
N LEU A 56 -5.05 -2.82 6.44
CA LEU A 56 -4.91 -1.36 6.33
C LEU A 56 -5.97 -0.78 5.37
N PRO A 57 -6.42 0.46 5.58
CA PRO A 57 -7.33 1.14 4.67
C PRO A 57 -6.62 1.59 3.38
N ALA A 58 -7.38 2.11 2.42
CA ALA A 58 -6.84 2.76 1.23
C ALA A 58 -6.09 4.05 1.60
N HIS A 59 -4.77 3.95 1.73
CA HIS A 59 -3.90 4.99 2.26
C HIS A 59 -2.53 4.97 1.56
N TRP A 60 -1.81 6.09 1.55
CA TRP A 60 -0.48 6.15 0.93
C TRP A 60 0.53 5.19 1.59
N GLN A 61 0.44 5.01 2.92
CA GLN A 61 1.28 4.04 3.64
C GLN A 61 0.95 2.60 3.21
N THR A 62 -0.33 2.28 2.98
CA THR A 62 -0.75 0.97 2.48
C THR A 62 -0.16 0.70 1.10
N ALA A 63 -0.15 1.69 0.20
CA ALA A 63 0.51 1.54 -1.10
C ALA A 63 2.01 1.29 -0.96
N ALA A 64 2.71 2.04 -0.10
CA ALA A 64 4.15 1.82 0.15
C ALA A 64 4.43 0.41 0.70
N VAL A 65 3.62 -0.03 1.66
CA VAL A 65 3.69 -1.38 2.25
C VAL A 65 3.52 -2.45 1.19
N LEU A 66 2.45 -2.38 0.39
CA LEU A 66 2.17 -3.36 -0.66
C LEU A 66 3.33 -3.47 -1.65
N PHE A 67 3.87 -2.34 -2.10
CA PHE A 67 5.05 -2.36 -2.97
C PHE A 67 6.28 -2.95 -2.29
N GLY A 68 6.48 -2.71 -0.98
CA GLY A 68 7.56 -3.32 -0.21
C GLY A 68 7.43 -4.85 -0.08
N VAL A 69 6.22 -5.35 0.14
CA VAL A 69 5.91 -6.79 0.16
C VAL A 69 6.27 -7.43 -1.18
N TRP A 70 5.89 -6.81 -2.30
CA TRP A 70 6.22 -7.35 -3.62
C TRP A 70 7.69 -7.21 -4.02
N TRP A 71 8.42 -6.22 -3.50
CA TRP A 71 9.87 -6.11 -3.71
C TRP A 71 10.63 -7.34 -3.19
N ILE A 72 10.17 -7.92 -2.08
CA ILE A 72 10.77 -9.12 -1.47
C ILE A 72 10.14 -10.42 -1.99
N GLY A 73 9.24 -10.33 -2.97
CA GLY A 73 8.57 -11.46 -3.60
C GLY A 73 7.55 -12.18 -2.73
N ALA A 74 7.14 -11.59 -1.60
CA ALA A 74 6.14 -12.16 -0.69
C ALA A 74 4.70 -11.94 -1.21
N GLU A 75 3.77 -12.73 -0.69
CA GLU A 75 2.35 -12.63 -1.01
C GLU A 75 1.66 -11.61 -0.10
N ALA A 76 0.98 -10.64 -0.70
CA ALA A 76 0.02 -9.80 0.03
C ALA A 76 -1.33 -10.53 0.13
N VAL A 77 -1.86 -10.64 1.35
CA VAL A 77 -3.20 -11.21 1.60
C VAL A 77 -4.06 -10.21 2.35
N LEU A 78 -5.33 -10.08 1.97
CA LEU A 78 -6.24 -9.10 2.55
C LEU A 78 -7.16 -9.70 3.64
N ALA A 79 -7.15 -11.03 3.75
CA ALA A 79 -7.87 -11.79 4.77
C ALA A 79 -7.24 -13.19 4.94
N GLY A 80 -7.59 -13.84 6.05
CA GLY A 80 -7.16 -15.20 6.35
C GLY A 80 -5.79 -15.28 7.04
N PRO A 81 -5.28 -16.50 7.24
CA PRO A 81 -4.03 -16.72 7.99
C PRO A 81 -2.83 -16.15 7.23
N ALA A 82 -1.81 -15.69 7.95
CA ALA A 82 -0.58 -15.12 7.41
C ALA A 82 0.61 -15.37 8.34
N ASP A 83 1.83 -15.19 7.83
CA ASP A 83 3.07 -15.29 8.62
C ASP A 83 3.39 -13.98 9.33
N LEU A 84 2.99 -12.85 8.73
CA LEU A 84 3.12 -11.51 9.29
C LEU A 84 1.83 -10.72 9.06
N ALA A 85 1.54 -9.74 9.93
CA ALA A 85 0.44 -8.81 9.74
C ALA A 85 0.88 -7.35 9.88
N LEU A 86 0.47 -6.53 8.92
CA LEU A 86 0.60 -5.07 8.93
C LEU A 86 -0.80 -4.49 9.09
N CYS A 87 -1.05 -3.82 10.21
CA CYS A 87 -2.40 -3.42 10.60
C CYS A 87 -2.45 -2.02 11.22
N THR A 88 -3.65 -1.47 11.39
CA THR A 88 -3.86 -0.34 12.30
C THR A 88 -4.03 -0.84 13.74
N ALA A 89 -3.90 0.04 14.73
CA ALA A 89 -4.13 -0.31 16.13
C ALA A 89 -5.56 -0.87 16.38
N GLN A 90 -6.55 -0.41 15.62
CA GLN A 90 -7.94 -0.85 15.73
C GLN A 90 -8.16 -2.27 15.21
N ARG A 91 -7.24 -2.80 14.39
CA ARG A 91 -7.31 -4.14 13.81
C ARG A 91 -6.27 -5.09 14.41
N LEU A 92 -5.71 -4.74 15.58
CA LEU A 92 -4.67 -5.54 16.23
C LEU A 92 -5.17 -6.95 16.61
N ASP A 93 -6.40 -7.06 17.12
CA ASP A 93 -6.98 -8.38 17.46
C ASP A 93 -7.15 -9.26 16.22
N GLU A 94 -7.51 -8.68 15.07
CA GLU A 94 -7.61 -9.40 13.81
C GLU A 94 -6.24 -9.81 13.26
N ALA A 95 -5.23 -8.95 13.43
CA ALA A 95 -3.84 -9.26 13.09
C ALA A 95 -3.30 -10.43 13.92
N ASP A 96 -3.56 -10.44 15.23
CA ASP A 96 -3.18 -11.53 16.14
C ASP A 96 -3.82 -12.86 15.71
N VAL A 97 -5.11 -12.84 15.38
CA VAL A 97 -5.80 -14.01 14.83
C VAL A 97 -5.17 -14.48 13.52
N ALA A 98 -4.83 -13.57 12.59
CA ALA A 98 -4.24 -13.91 11.30
C ALA A 98 -2.89 -14.62 11.46
N VAL A 99 -2.06 -14.19 12.42
CA VAL A 99 -0.72 -14.77 12.64
C VAL A 99 -0.69 -15.94 13.63
N SER A 100 -1.77 -16.16 14.39
CA SER A 100 -1.85 -17.23 15.40
C SER A 100 -1.65 -18.65 14.85
N ALA A 101 -1.92 -18.86 13.56
CA ALA A 101 -1.73 -20.14 12.88
C ALA A 101 -0.30 -20.37 12.39
N ALA A 102 0.56 -19.35 12.43
CA ALA A 102 1.95 -19.46 11.99
C ALA A 102 2.78 -20.25 13.01
N VAL A 103 3.59 -21.19 12.50
CA VAL A 103 4.34 -22.17 13.32
C VAL A 103 5.31 -21.50 14.31
N SER A 104 5.84 -20.33 13.95
CA SER A 104 6.85 -19.59 14.72
C SER A 104 6.26 -18.55 15.69
N GLY A 105 4.93 -18.38 15.72
CA GLY A 105 4.30 -17.17 16.28
C GLY A 105 4.60 -16.00 15.35
N GLY A 106 3.65 -15.65 14.48
CA GLY A 106 3.91 -14.63 13.46
C GLY A 106 4.01 -13.23 14.05
N GLU A 107 4.60 -12.32 13.27
CA GLU A 107 4.94 -10.96 13.71
C GLU A 107 3.85 -9.96 13.32
N VAL A 108 3.59 -8.98 14.20
CA VAL A 108 2.63 -7.90 13.92
C VAL A 108 3.33 -6.55 13.99
N ALA A 109 3.19 -5.75 12.93
CA ALA A 109 3.59 -4.34 12.94
C ALA A 109 2.40 -3.40 12.72
N VAL A 110 2.28 -2.41 13.60
CA VAL A 110 1.17 -1.45 13.59
C VAL A 110 1.59 -0.17 12.90
N LEU A 111 0.74 0.28 11.98
CA LEU A 111 0.83 1.55 11.28
C LEU A 111 -0.10 2.57 11.96
N SER A 112 0.45 3.74 12.29
CA SER A 112 -0.32 4.85 12.86
C SER A 112 -1.21 5.55 11.84
N LEU A 113 -0.91 5.39 10.54
CA LEU A 113 -1.46 6.16 9.42
C LEU A 113 -1.24 7.68 9.52
N ASP A 114 -0.39 8.15 10.44
CA ASP A 114 -0.07 9.57 10.56
C ASP A 114 0.58 10.07 9.26
N PRO A 115 0.20 11.26 8.73
CA PRO A 115 0.72 11.79 7.48
C PRO A 115 2.25 11.83 7.47
N PHE A 116 2.86 12.19 8.58
CA PHE A 116 4.31 12.33 8.67
C PHE A 116 4.99 11.11 9.25
N GLY A 117 4.26 10.01 9.45
CA GLY A 117 4.74 8.75 10.01
C GLY A 117 5.17 8.87 11.48
N ARG A 118 4.38 9.54 12.32
CA ARG A 118 4.55 9.45 13.78
C ARG A 118 4.29 8.02 14.27
N PRO A 119 4.91 7.57 15.38
CA PRO A 119 4.62 6.26 15.97
C PRO A 119 3.16 6.17 16.42
N ALA A 120 2.63 4.95 16.41
CA ALA A 120 1.34 4.63 17.00
C ALA A 120 1.43 4.74 18.53
N PRO A 121 0.48 5.42 19.20
CA PRO A 121 0.50 5.55 20.65
C PRO A 121 0.08 4.25 21.33
N ASN A 122 0.66 3.97 22.51
CA ASN A 122 0.22 2.94 23.44
C ASN A 122 0.17 1.51 22.87
N LEU A 123 1.13 1.13 22.02
CA LEU A 123 1.21 -0.26 21.53
C LEU A 123 1.53 -1.25 22.67
N PRO A 124 0.92 -2.44 22.68
CA PRO A 124 1.30 -3.51 23.60
C PRO A 124 2.76 -3.91 23.47
N ILE A 125 3.33 -4.44 24.55
CA ILE A 125 4.69 -4.97 24.55
C ILE A 125 4.78 -6.11 23.53
N GLY A 126 5.83 -6.10 22.71
CA GLY A 126 6.07 -7.10 21.67
C GLY A 126 5.45 -6.77 20.31
N VAL A 127 4.60 -5.75 20.22
CA VAL A 127 4.07 -5.28 18.93
C VAL A 127 5.03 -4.27 18.31
N THR A 128 5.38 -4.49 17.04
CA THR A 128 6.29 -3.61 16.31
C THR A 128 5.58 -2.32 15.92
N ASP A 129 6.18 -1.16 16.21
CA ASP A 129 5.74 0.11 15.63
C ASP A 129 6.37 0.27 14.23
N TYR A 130 5.55 0.20 13.18
CA TYR A 130 6.06 0.27 11.81
C TYR A 130 6.82 1.57 11.54
N ALA A 131 6.30 2.70 12.02
CA ALA A 131 6.80 4.02 11.64
C ALA A 131 8.21 4.31 12.19
N THR A 132 8.55 3.76 13.35
CA THR A 132 9.89 3.85 13.94
C THR A 132 10.82 2.79 13.39
N ALA A 133 10.35 1.55 13.21
CA ALA A 133 11.14 0.46 12.65
C ALA A 133 11.56 0.74 11.20
N VAL A 134 10.64 1.14 10.33
CA VAL A 134 10.92 1.32 8.90
C VAL A 134 11.94 2.43 8.59
N ARG A 135 12.06 3.45 9.47
CA ARG A 135 12.89 4.63 9.19
C ARG A 135 14.39 4.34 9.18
N VAL A 136 14.83 3.36 9.95
CA VAL A 136 16.26 3.01 10.07
C VAL A 136 16.76 2.20 8.88
N HIS A 137 15.85 1.63 8.08
CA HIS A 137 16.18 0.82 6.92
C HIS A 137 16.61 1.66 5.71
N GLY A 138 17.39 1.06 4.80
CA GLY A 138 17.86 1.72 3.57
C GLY A 138 16.72 2.00 2.58
N ASP A 139 16.89 3.00 1.70
CA ASP A 139 15.94 3.32 0.63
C ASP A 139 16.30 2.68 -0.73
N GLN A 140 17.30 1.81 -0.74
CA GLN A 140 17.65 0.94 -1.86
C GLN A 140 17.27 -0.50 -1.51
N ILE A 141 16.73 -1.22 -2.48
CA ILE A 141 16.35 -2.62 -2.34
C ILE A 141 16.65 -3.38 -3.63
N VAL A 142 17.14 -4.61 -3.48
CA VAL A 142 17.31 -5.56 -4.59
C VAL A 142 16.02 -6.38 -4.68
N PRO A 143 15.41 -6.52 -5.88
CA PRO A 143 14.20 -7.31 -6.03
C PRO A 143 14.49 -8.79 -5.89
N GLU A 144 13.53 -9.51 -5.32
CA GLU A 144 13.53 -10.97 -5.38
C GLU A 144 13.45 -11.46 -6.84
N PRO A 145 14.42 -12.25 -7.34
CA PRO A 145 14.38 -12.78 -8.70
C PRO A 145 13.34 -13.89 -8.92
N SER A 146 12.94 -14.62 -7.88
CA SER A 146 11.95 -15.72 -7.96
C SER A 146 10.83 -15.52 -6.94
N PRO A 147 9.92 -14.56 -7.18
CA PRO A 147 8.85 -14.25 -6.24
C PRO A 147 7.85 -15.41 -6.13
N GLY A 148 7.19 -15.52 -4.99
CA GLY A 148 6.02 -16.36 -4.81
C GLY A 148 4.76 -15.75 -5.43
N PRO A 149 3.57 -16.20 -5.01
CA PRO A 149 2.32 -15.51 -5.32
C PRO A 149 2.37 -14.04 -4.88
N ALA A 150 1.76 -13.15 -5.66
CA ALA A 150 1.76 -11.72 -5.41
C ALA A 150 0.54 -11.27 -4.59
N LEU A 151 -0.66 -11.72 -4.94
CA LEU A 151 -1.91 -11.26 -4.33
C LEU A 151 -2.96 -12.37 -4.35
N ALA A 152 -3.41 -12.81 -3.18
CA ALA A 152 -4.47 -13.81 -3.01
C ALA A 152 -4.24 -15.09 -3.85
N GLY A 153 -3.04 -15.65 -3.78
CA GLY A 153 -2.61 -16.86 -4.47
C GLY A 153 -2.30 -16.67 -5.96
N ARG A 154 -2.52 -15.48 -6.53
CA ARG A 154 -2.24 -15.19 -7.94
C ARG A 154 -0.79 -14.80 -8.15
N SER A 155 -0.21 -15.24 -9.25
CA SER A 155 1.15 -14.90 -9.67
C SER A 155 1.29 -13.43 -10.07
N VAL A 156 2.54 -12.94 -10.15
CA VAL A 156 2.85 -11.59 -10.63
C VAL A 156 2.27 -11.32 -12.01
N ASP A 157 2.38 -12.29 -12.94
CA ASP A 157 1.90 -12.15 -14.32
C ASP A 157 0.38 -12.07 -14.39
N GLU A 158 -0.33 -12.86 -13.58
CA GLU A 158 -1.79 -12.83 -13.48
C GLU A 158 -2.30 -11.51 -12.90
N VAL A 159 -1.63 -10.96 -11.88
CA VAL A 159 -2.00 -9.65 -11.33
C VAL A 159 -1.73 -8.53 -12.33
N LEU A 160 -0.60 -8.60 -13.06
CA LEU A 160 -0.28 -7.62 -14.10
C LEU A 160 -1.28 -7.67 -15.26
N ALA A 161 -1.71 -8.87 -15.69
CA ALA A 161 -2.73 -9.03 -16.72
C ALA A 161 -4.08 -8.44 -16.31
N ASP A 162 -4.48 -8.60 -15.04
CA ASP A 162 -5.68 -7.97 -14.50
C ASP A 162 -5.56 -6.44 -14.49
N CYS A 163 -4.39 -5.91 -14.08
CA CYS A 163 -4.13 -4.47 -14.10
C CYS A 163 -4.26 -3.89 -15.53
N GLN A 164 -3.71 -4.58 -16.52
CA GLN A 164 -3.79 -4.17 -17.93
C GLN A 164 -5.23 -4.22 -18.45
N SER A 165 -5.97 -5.28 -18.10
CA SER A 165 -7.37 -5.45 -18.50
C SER A 165 -8.27 -4.38 -17.87
N SER A 166 -8.08 -4.15 -16.57
CA SER A 166 -8.75 -3.11 -15.79
C SER A 166 -8.49 -1.71 -16.34
N ALA A 167 -7.22 -1.39 -16.62
CA ALA A 167 -6.83 -0.13 -17.21
C ALA A 167 -7.42 0.07 -18.61
N ALA A 168 -7.39 -0.95 -19.47
CA ALA A 168 -7.97 -0.89 -20.81
C ALA A 168 -9.49 -0.70 -20.77
N ALA A 169 -10.20 -1.46 -19.92
CA ALA A 169 -11.65 -1.35 -19.76
C ALA A 169 -12.08 0.05 -19.28
N ARG A 170 -11.25 0.71 -18.47
CA ARG A 170 -11.47 2.06 -17.96
C ARG A 170 -10.88 3.16 -18.85
N GLY A 171 -10.15 2.80 -19.91
CA GLY A 171 -9.46 3.74 -20.79
C GLY A 171 -8.41 4.59 -20.05
N LEU A 172 -7.71 4.01 -19.07
CA LEU A 172 -6.66 4.68 -18.30
C LEU A 172 -5.37 4.81 -19.11
N THR A 173 -4.68 5.92 -18.91
CA THR A 173 -3.45 6.30 -19.59
C THR A 173 -2.43 6.85 -18.58
N SER A 174 -1.18 6.97 -19.00
CA SER A 174 -0.13 7.59 -18.17
C SER A 174 -0.38 9.08 -17.87
N SER A 175 -1.24 9.75 -18.64
CA SER A 175 -1.62 11.15 -18.39
C SER A 175 -2.74 11.31 -17.37
N ASP A 176 -3.36 10.22 -16.91
CA ASP A 176 -4.47 10.32 -15.98
C ASP A 176 -4.03 10.68 -14.56
N ARG A 177 -4.72 11.69 -14.00
CA ARG A 177 -4.74 11.98 -12.56
C ARG A 177 -6.11 11.63 -12.04
N VAL A 178 -6.20 10.46 -11.41
CA VAL A 178 -7.44 9.81 -11.02
C VAL A 178 -7.81 10.22 -9.60
N LEU A 179 -9.01 10.74 -9.39
CA LEU A 179 -9.59 10.92 -8.06
C LEU A 179 -10.48 9.73 -7.73
N SER A 180 -10.27 9.13 -6.56
CA SER A 180 -11.12 8.04 -6.07
C SER A 180 -11.25 8.03 -4.56
N GLY A 181 -12.40 7.54 -4.09
CA GLY A 181 -12.66 7.21 -2.69
C GLY A 181 -12.87 5.71 -2.45
N ALA A 182 -12.54 4.87 -3.43
CA ALA A 182 -12.72 3.43 -3.35
C ALA A 182 -11.84 2.80 -2.25
N SER A 183 -12.35 1.73 -1.63
CA SER A 183 -11.57 0.85 -0.75
C SER A 183 -10.61 -0.03 -1.55
N TRP A 184 -9.64 -0.63 -0.85
CA TRP A 184 -8.75 -1.67 -1.38
C TRP A 184 -8.86 -2.95 -0.54
N SER A 185 -10.08 -3.26 -0.06
CA SER A 185 -10.30 -4.34 0.92
C SER A 185 -10.32 -5.71 0.27
N GLU A 186 -10.61 -5.76 -1.03
CA GLU A 186 -10.64 -6.99 -1.84
C GLU A 186 -9.61 -6.94 -2.97
N PRO A 187 -9.08 -8.09 -3.45
CA PRO A 187 -8.06 -8.12 -4.48
C PRO A 187 -8.45 -7.38 -5.76
N ALA A 188 -9.70 -7.52 -6.21
CA ALA A 188 -10.22 -6.82 -7.39
C ALA A 188 -10.29 -5.31 -7.17
N GLU A 189 -10.73 -4.87 -5.98
CA GLU A 189 -10.76 -3.44 -5.61
C GLU A 189 -9.35 -2.84 -5.58
N LEU A 190 -8.37 -3.57 -5.04
CA LEU A 190 -6.98 -3.13 -5.01
C LEU A 190 -6.37 -3.02 -6.42
N VAL A 191 -6.67 -4.01 -7.29
CA VAL A 191 -6.26 -3.95 -8.70
C VAL A 191 -6.86 -2.72 -9.37
N ASP A 192 -8.16 -2.48 -9.21
CA ASP A 192 -8.87 -1.41 -9.89
C ASP A 192 -8.52 -0.02 -9.35
N GLY A 193 -8.46 0.12 -8.02
CA GLY A 193 -8.30 1.39 -7.31
C GLY A 193 -6.86 1.86 -7.13
N LEU A 194 -5.86 0.97 -7.29
CA LEU A 194 -4.44 1.32 -7.16
C LEU A 194 -3.61 0.79 -8.32
N LEU A 195 -3.60 -0.53 -8.55
CA LEU A 195 -2.57 -1.14 -9.38
C LEU A 195 -2.75 -0.87 -10.87
N ALA A 196 -3.98 -0.84 -11.39
CA ALA A 196 -4.28 -0.49 -12.77
C ALA A 196 -3.82 0.94 -13.10
N ILE A 197 -4.04 1.88 -12.18
CA ILE A 197 -3.61 3.29 -12.30
C ILE A 197 -2.07 3.36 -12.33
N MET A 198 -1.41 2.65 -11.42
CA MET A 198 0.05 2.65 -11.31
C MET A 198 0.73 1.92 -12.48
N ALA A 199 0.11 0.88 -13.01
CA ALA A 199 0.61 0.06 -14.12
C ALA A 199 0.70 0.85 -15.43
N VAL A 200 -0.29 1.72 -15.72
CA VAL A 200 -0.21 2.63 -16.87
C VAL A 200 0.65 3.87 -16.61
N GLY A 201 1.14 4.05 -15.39
CA GLY A 201 1.93 5.21 -15.01
C GLY A 201 1.11 6.47 -14.71
N GLY A 202 -0.19 6.34 -14.46
CA GLY A 202 -1.06 7.41 -13.97
C GLY A 202 -0.81 7.75 -12.50
N SER A 203 -1.46 8.81 -12.00
CA SER A 203 -1.37 9.25 -10.60
C SER A 203 -2.71 9.17 -9.90
N LEU A 204 -2.69 8.99 -8.59
CA LEU A 204 -3.89 8.81 -7.77
C LEU A 204 -4.06 9.96 -6.76
N VAL A 205 -5.29 10.44 -6.64
CA VAL A 205 -5.79 11.30 -5.57
C VAL A 205 -6.79 10.46 -4.77
N GLN A 206 -6.30 9.81 -3.72
CA GLN A 206 -7.11 8.96 -2.84
C GLN A 206 -7.77 9.82 -1.77
N VAL A 207 -9.07 9.64 -1.53
CA VAL A 207 -9.83 10.43 -0.56
C VAL A 207 -10.53 9.49 0.42
N ALA A 208 -10.14 9.56 1.68
CA ALA A 208 -10.90 8.97 2.79
C ALA A 208 -11.98 9.93 3.29
N ASN A 209 -13.07 9.36 3.81
CA ASN A 209 -14.18 10.09 4.43
C ASN A 209 -14.73 11.24 3.57
N ALA A 210 -14.80 11.04 2.25
CA ALA A 210 -15.04 12.10 1.28
C ALA A 210 -16.29 12.96 1.57
N ASP A 211 -16.11 14.28 1.63
CA ASP A 211 -17.19 15.25 1.64
C ASP A 211 -17.51 15.67 0.18
N PRO A 212 -18.73 15.37 -0.33
CA PRO A 212 -19.14 15.77 -1.67
C PRO A 212 -19.01 17.29 -1.92
N ALA A 213 -19.17 18.12 -0.89
CA ALA A 213 -19.07 19.57 -1.03
C ALA A 213 -17.64 20.03 -1.38
N GLY A 214 -16.62 19.24 -1.04
CA GLY A 214 -15.21 19.53 -1.35
C GLY A 214 -14.74 19.02 -2.71
N GLN A 215 -15.55 18.20 -3.40
CA GLN A 215 -15.10 17.44 -4.56
C GLN A 215 -14.70 18.31 -5.75
N GLU A 216 -15.54 19.28 -6.15
CA GLU A 216 -15.23 20.18 -7.29
C GLU A 216 -13.93 20.95 -7.06
N ARG A 217 -13.75 21.51 -5.86
CA ARG A 217 -12.52 22.20 -5.47
C ARG A 217 -11.30 21.29 -5.54
N ARG A 218 -11.44 20.03 -5.14
CA ARG A 218 -10.34 19.05 -5.21
C ARG A 218 -10.01 18.71 -6.65
N ILE A 219 -11.01 18.52 -7.51
CA ILE A 219 -10.81 18.28 -8.95
C ILE A 219 -9.99 19.41 -9.58
N GLU A 220 -10.34 20.67 -9.28
CA GLU A 220 -9.61 21.83 -9.78
C GLU A 220 -8.18 21.92 -9.20
N THR A 221 -8.06 21.85 -7.88
CA THR A 221 -6.77 21.97 -7.17
C THR A 221 -5.79 20.91 -7.62
N GLU A 222 -6.28 19.68 -7.74
CA GLU A 222 -5.49 18.52 -8.10
C GLU A 222 -5.51 18.24 -9.60
N LYS A 223 -6.04 19.14 -10.44
CA LYS A 223 -6.03 18.98 -11.91
C LYS A 223 -6.47 17.58 -12.35
N VAL A 224 -7.50 17.06 -11.68
CA VAL A 224 -7.99 15.70 -11.87
C VAL A 224 -8.50 15.58 -13.30
N THR A 225 -8.05 14.56 -14.01
CA THR A 225 -8.50 14.27 -15.38
C THR A 225 -9.58 13.20 -15.40
N ARG A 226 -9.75 12.46 -14.29
CA ARG A 226 -10.67 11.34 -14.19
C ARG A 226 -11.15 11.12 -12.76
N VAL A 227 -12.45 10.86 -12.60
CA VAL A 227 -13.05 10.45 -11.33
C VAL A 227 -13.50 9.01 -11.46
N LEU A 228 -13.07 8.14 -10.53
CA LEU A 228 -13.44 6.72 -10.47
C LEU A 228 -14.06 6.38 -9.11
#